data_AF-A0A562USW4-F1
#
_entry.id   AF-A0A562USW4-F1
#
_cell.length_a   1.000
_cell.length_b   1.000
_cell.length_c   1.000
_cell.angle_alpha   90.00
_cell.angle_beta   90.00
_cell.angle_gamma   90.00
#
_symmetry.space_group_name_H-M   'P 1'
#
loop_
_entity.id
_entity.type
_entity.pdbx_description
1 polymer ?
#
loop_
_entity_poly.entity_id
_entity_poly.type
_entity_poly.pdbx_seq_one_letter_code
_entity_poly.pdbx_strand_id
1 'polypeptide(L)'
;MPHNNEASVEEILESIKKVIARDNREIPPAVQIPEEGGAFASEDDDVLDLGEMEVAEENDPSEAPLTTDEVQKSMRENFEALAMLAEPGARPQIVRSGETSLEGLVREMLRPMLAEWLDTNLPGMVEKMVQAEIARIAGKRG
;
A
#
# COMPACT_ATOMS: atom_id res chain seq x y z
N MET A 1 -25.02 23.06 35.23
CA MET A 1 -25.05 23.46 33.81
C MET A 1 -24.26 22.42 33.03
N PRO A 2 -24.92 21.44 32.39
CA PRO A 2 -24.23 20.46 31.55
C PRO A 2 -23.79 21.14 30.25
N HIS A 3 -22.52 20.98 29.91
CA HIS A 3 -21.91 21.51 28.69
C HIS A 3 -22.32 20.60 27.54
N ASN A 4 -22.84 21.18 26.45
CA ASN A 4 -23.19 20.49 25.22
C ASN A 4 -21.93 19.88 24.59
N ASN A 5 -21.67 18.63 24.96
CA ASN A 5 -21.14 17.56 24.11
C ASN A 5 -22.16 17.41 22.96
N GLU A 6 -21.87 17.53 21.67
CA GLU A 6 -20.71 17.23 20.84
C GLU A 6 -20.74 18.24 19.67
N ALA A 7 -19.59 18.64 19.11
CA ALA A 7 -19.58 19.42 17.87
C ALA A 7 -20.46 18.71 16.82
N SER A 8 -21.43 19.42 16.23
CA SER A 8 -22.35 18.81 15.26
C SER A 8 -21.54 18.27 14.08
N VAL A 9 -21.94 17.12 13.53
CA VAL A 9 -21.33 16.54 12.32
C VAL A 9 -21.24 17.58 11.19
N GLU A 10 -22.23 18.47 11.12
CA GLU A 10 -22.29 19.57 10.16
C GLU A 10 -21.18 20.61 10.38
N GLU A 11 -20.84 20.91 11.63
CA GLU A 11 -19.77 21.84 12.01
C GLU A 11 -18.39 21.25 11.70
N ILE A 12 -18.23 19.93 11.91
CA ILE A 12 -17.02 19.20 11.52
C ILE A 12 -16.83 19.24 10.00
N LEU A 13 -17.90 19.01 9.23
CA LEU A 13 -17.86 19.05 7.76
C LEU A 13 -17.63 20.46 7.21
N GLU A 14 -18.21 21.49 7.83
CA GLU A 14 -17.97 22.88 7.47
C GLU A 14 -16.53 23.30 7.76
N SER A 15 -15.95 22.87 8.88
CA SER A 15 -14.56 23.13 9.24
C SER A 15 -13.60 22.48 8.24
N ILE A 16 -13.81 21.20 7.89
CA ILE A 16 -13.01 20.48 6.87
C ILE A 16 -13.12 21.16 5.51
N LYS A 17 -14.34 21.54 5.09
CA LYS A 17 -14.57 22.24 3.82
C LYS A 17 -13.85 23.60 3.76
N LYS A 18 -13.85 24.34 4.87
CA LYS A 18 -13.18 25.65 4.96
C LYS A 18 -11.66 25.53 4.92
N VAL A 19 -11.09 24.47 5.49
CA VAL A 19 -9.66 24.17 5.43
C VAL A 19 -9.26 23.76 4.00
N ILE A 20 -10.00 22.86 3.35
CA ILE A 20 -9.73 22.42 1.97
C ILE A 20 -9.84 23.59 0.98
N ALA A 21 -10.84 24.46 1.12
CA ALA A 21 -11.00 25.62 0.25
C ALA A 21 -9.88 26.65 0.42
N ARG A 22 -9.27 26.72 1.61
CA ARG A 22 -8.10 27.57 1.87
C ARG A 22 -6.84 27.02 1.18
N ASP A 23 -6.71 25.70 1.12
CA ASP A 23 -5.54 24.99 0.59
C ASP A 23 -5.56 24.82 -0.95
N ASN A 24 -6.75 24.67 -1.55
CA ASN A 24 -6.90 24.50 -3.01
C ASN A 24 -6.57 25.77 -3.82
N ARG A 25 -6.21 26.88 -3.17
CA ARG A 25 -5.83 28.13 -3.85
C ARG A 25 -4.40 28.11 -4.40
N GLU A 26 -3.60 27.09 -4.06
CA GLU A 26 -2.19 27.00 -4.42
C GLU A 26 -1.86 25.94 -5.50
N ILE A 27 -2.86 25.32 -6.12
CA ILE A 27 -2.63 24.40 -7.24
C ILE A 27 -2.47 25.23 -8.53
N PRO A 28 -1.26 25.37 -9.11
CA PRO A 28 -1.10 26.05 -10.38
C PRO A 28 -1.86 25.30 -11.49
N PRO A 29 -2.39 26.01 -12.50
CA PRO A 29 -3.18 25.38 -13.55
C PRO A 29 -2.35 24.34 -14.29
N ALA A 30 -2.95 23.16 -14.47
CA ALA A 30 -2.41 21.98 -15.14
C ALA A 30 -1.50 22.32 -16.34
N VAL A 31 -0.27 21.83 -16.27
CA VAL A 31 0.65 21.76 -17.41
C VAL A 31 -0.02 20.94 -18.50
N GLN A 32 -0.30 21.58 -19.64
CA GLN A 32 -0.76 20.88 -20.84
C GLN A 32 0.42 20.07 -21.38
N ILE A 33 0.31 18.74 -21.34
CA ILE A 33 1.28 17.84 -21.96
C ILE A 33 0.98 17.80 -23.47
N PRO A 34 1.90 18.23 -24.35
CA PRO A 34 1.75 17.99 -25.78
C PRO A 34 2.01 16.51 -26.06
N GLU A 35 1.02 15.84 -26.64
CA GLU A 35 1.19 14.54 -27.31
C GLU A 35 2.15 14.74 -28.49
N GLU A 36 3.36 14.18 -28.46
CA GLU A 36 4.06 13.54 -29.59
C GLU A 36 5.23 12.69 -29.07
N GLY A 37 5.40 11.50 -29.65
CA GLY A 37 6.29 10.45 -29.14
C GLY A 37 7.79 10.74 -29.28
N GLY A 38 8.57 10.15 -28.39
CA GLY A 38 10.01 10.01 -28.55
C GLY A 38 10.79 9.93 -27.23
N ALA A 39 11.43 8.78 -27.02
CA ALA A 39 12.52 8.50 -26.09
C ALA A 39 12.22 8.58 -24.57
N PHE A 40 12.27 7.41 -23.94
CA PHE A 40 12.60 7.28 -22.52
C PHE A 40 14.00 7.87 -22.29
N ALA A 41 14.05 9.07 -21.72
CA ALA A 41 15.22 9.53 -20.99
C ALA A 41 14.97 9.21 -19.51
N SER A 42 15.77 8.31 -18.96
CA SER A 42 15.91 8.14 -17.52
C SER A 42 16.48 9.43 -16.94
N GLU A 43 15.61 10.26 -16.37
CA GLU A 43 16.00 11.23 -15.35
C GLU A 43 15.98 10.48 -14.01
N ASP A 44 17.04 9.70 -13.78
CA ASP A 44 17.49 9.46 -12.42
C ASP A 44 18.00 10.80 -11.86
N ASP A 45 17.81 10.97 -10.55
CA ASP A 45 18.31 12.05 -9.68
C ASP A 45 17.59 13.40 -9.67
N ASP A 46 16.29 13.38 -9.35
CA ASP A 46 15.75 14.38 -8.42
C ASP A 46 14.95 13.67 -7.30
N VAL A 47 15.59 12.69 -6.65
CA VAL A 47 15.15 12.30 -5.31
C VAL A 47 15.56 13.43 -4.39
N LEU A 48 14.62 14.29 -4.01
CA LEU A 48 14.83 15.30 -2.98
C LEU A 48 15.17 14.58 -1.66
N ASP A 49 16.45 14.55 -1.31
CA ASP A 49 16.90 14.07 -0.01
C ASP A 49 16.47 15.07 1.07
N LEU A 50 15.36 14.75 1.75
CA LEU A 50 14.83 15.52 2.87
C LEU A 50 15.82 15.62 4.04
N GLY A 51 16.92 14.85 4.03
CA GLY A 51 18.00 14.95 5.00
C GLY A 51 18.96 16.13 4.79
N GLU A 52 19.02 16.72 3.58
CA GLU A 52 19.91 17.84 3.25
C GLU A 52 19.18 19.20 3.23
N MET A 53 17.88 19.23 3.53
CA MET A 53 17.22 20.47 3.93
C MET A 53 17.84 20.90 5.26
N GLU A 54 18.85 21.78 5.22
CA GLU A 54 19.27 22.57 6.37
C GLU A 54 18.03 23.36 6.81
N VAL A 55 17.30 22.81 7.76
CA VAL A 55 16.35 23.56 8.56
C VAL A 55 17.22 24.56 9.29
N ALA A 56 17.38 25.76 8.72
CA ALA A 56 17.84 26.89 9.49
C ALA A 56 16.85 26.97 10.64
N GLU A 57 17.29 26.59 11.85
CA GLU A 57 16.54 26.75 13.09
C GLU A 57 16.40 28.26 13.38
N GLU A 58 15.71 29.00 12.51
CA GLU A 58 14.94 30.13 12.95
C GLU A 58 13.84 29.54 13.81
N ASN A 59 14.09 29.51 15.11
CA ASN A 59 13.15 29.08 16.13
C ASN A 59 11.94 30.03 16.07
N ASP A 60 11.04 29.79 15.13
CA ASP A 60 9.78 30.50 15.00
C ASP A 60 8.99 30.19 16.27
N PRO A 61 8.64 31.19 17.10
CA PRO A 61 7.81 30.94 18.28
C PRO A 61 6.44 30.34 17.94
N SER A 62 6.05 30.28 16.66
CA SER A 62 4.89 29.55 16.18
C SER A 62 5.08 28.01 16.11
N GLU A 63 6.33 27.52 16.12
CA GLU A 63 6.70 26.09 16.18
C GLU A 63 6.95 25.58 17.61
N ALA A 64 6.39 26.25 18.61
CA ALA A 64 6.41 25.72 19.97
C ALA A 64 5.74 24.33 20.03
N PRO A 65 6.34 23.33 20.71
CA PRO A 65 5.74 22.02 20.85
C PRO A 65 4.31 22.11 21.36
N LEU A 66 3.38 21.52 20.61
CA LEU A 66 1.96 21.54 20.94
C LEU A 66 1.62 20.69 22.18
N THR A 67 2.60 19.94 22.70
CA THR A 67 2.46 19.07 23.87
C THR A 67 3.54 19.37 24.90
N THR A 68 3.23 19.09 26.15
CA THR A 68 4.20 19.23 27.24
C THR A 68 5.20 18.08 27.20
N ASP A 69 6.40 18.32 27.73
CA ASP A 69 7.45 17.31 27.86
C ASP A 69 6.98 16.06 28.62
N GLU A 70 6.08 16.25 29.60
CA GLU A 70 5.49 15.17 30.38
C GLU A 70 4.56 14.27 29.55
N VAL A 71 3.77 14.87 28.65
CA VAL A 71 2.91 14.12 27.72
C VAL A 71 3.77 13.37 26.69
N GLN A 72 4.82 14.01 26.17
CA GLN A 72 5.75 13.37 25.23
C GLN A 72 6.46 12.17 25.88
N LYS A 73 6.91 12.32 27.15
CA LYS A 73 7.54 11.24 27.91
C LYS A 73 6.58 10.07 28.12
N SER A 74 5.35 10.35 28.54
CA SER A 74 4.33 9.32 28.76
C SER A 74 3.97 8.58 27.47
N MET A 75 3.93 9.27 26.32
CA MET A 75 3.74 8.64 25.02
C MET A 75 4.90 7.71 24.67
N ARG A 76 6.16 8.14 24.84
CA ARG A 76 7.34 7.29 24.58
C ARG A 76 7.32 6.04 25.44
N GLU A 77 7.04 6.16 26.73
CA GLU A 77 6.94 5.02 27.66
C GLU A 77 5.84 4.03 27.24
N ASN A 78 4.67 4.52 26.80
CA ASN A 78 3.60 3.65 26.30
C ASN A 78 3.99 2.97 24.98
N PHE A 79 4.67 3.67 24.07
CA PHE A 79 5.15 3.08 22.81
C PHE A 79 6.23 2.03 23.05
N GLU A 80 7.13 2.26 24.01
CA GLU A 80 8.12 1.25 24.44
C GLU A 80 7.42 0.00 24.99
N ALA A 81 6.42 0.16 25.85
CA ALA A 81 5.64 -0.97 26.37
C ALA A 81 4.92 -1.75 25.26
N LEU A 82 4.36 -1.04 24.27
CA LEU A 82 3.74 -1.65 23.10
C LEU A 82 4.76 -2.35 22.20
N ALA A 83 5.95 -1.77 22.00
CA ALA A 83 7.03 -2.39 21.23
C ALA A 83 7.52 -3.67 21.91
N MET A 84 7.66 -3.68 23.23
CA MET A 84 8.03 -4.89 24.00
C MET A 84 6.95 -5.99 23.90
N LEU A 85 5.68 -5.63 23.76
CA LEU A 85 4.59 -6.59 23.57
C LEU A 85 4.48 -7.06 22.11
N ALA A 86 4.82 -6.19 21.16
CA ALA A 86 4.73 -6.43 19.72
C ALA A 86 5.99 -7.07 19.13
N GLU A 87 7.11 -7.10 19.85
CA GLU A 87 8.30 -7.85 19.44
C GLU A 87 7.93 -9.34 19.28
N PRO A 88 8.01 -9.89 18.06
CA PRO A 88 7.98 -11.33 17.90
C PRO A 88 9.21 -11.85 18.64
N GLY A 89 9.02 -12.71 19.66
CA GLY A 89 10.11 -13.26 20.50
C GLY A 89 11.18 -14.07 19.75
N ALA A 90 11.13 -14.12 18.42
CA ALA A 90 12.15 -14.67 17.55
C ALA A 90 12.38 -13.73 16.36
N ARG A 91 13.65 -13.40 16.10
CA ARG A 91 14.08 -12.80 14.83
C ARG A 91 13.50 -13.65 13.69
N PRO A 92 12.90 -13.07 12.63
CA PRO A 92 12.38 -13.86 11.52
C PRO A 92 13.56 -14.64 10.92
N GLN A 93 13.64 -15.92 11.25
CA GLN A 93 14.50 -16.82 10.52
C GLN A 93 13.90 -16.86 9.14
N ILE A 94 14.64 -16.37 8.15
CA ILE A 94 14.35 -16.61 6.73
C ILE A 94 14.65 -18.10 6.49
N VAL A 95 13.87 -18.98 7.11
CA VAL A 95 13.82 -20.39 6.76
C VAL A 95 13.05 -20.45 5.46
N ARG A 96 13.81 -20.47 4.36
CA ARG A 96 13.36 -20.83 3.02
C ARG A 96 12.04 -20.17 2.62
N SER A 97 12.13 -18.99 2.00
CA SER A 97 11.05 -18.27 1.30
C SER A 97 9.86 -19.18 0.97
N GLY A 98 8.86 -19.25 1.87
CA GLY A 98 7.68 -20.09 1.64
C GLY A 98 7.03 -20.77 2.85
N GLU A 99 7.75 -21.15 3.90
CA GLU A 99 7.13 -22.01 4.96
C GLU A 99 6.48 -21.23 6.12
N THR A 100 6.82 -19.96 6.30
CA THR A 100 6.18 -19.04 7.27
C THR A 100 5.84 -17.67 6.65
N SER A 101 5.78 -17.61 5.32
CA SER A 101 5.43 -16.41 4.55
C SER A 101 3.92 -16.41 4.24
N LEU A 102 3.33 -15.23 4.06
CA LEU A 102 1.98 -15.03 3.53
C LEU A 102 1.72 -15.87 2.26
N GLU A 103 2.75 -16.06 1.43
CA GLU A 103 2.68 -16.92 0.25
C GLU A 103 2.28 -18.36 0.59
N GLY A 104 2.80 -18.91 1.69
CA GLY A 104 2.45 -20.25 2.17
C GLY A 104 0.97 -20.35 2.52
N LEU A 105 0.46 -19.38 3.28
CA LEU A 105 -0.96 -19.31 3.66
C LEU A 105 -1.88 -19.16 2.43
N VAL A 106 -1.53 -18.25 1.51
CA VAL A 106 -2.30 -18.05 0.27
C VAL A 106 -2.28 -19.31 -0.60
N ARG A 107 -1.15 -20.01 -0.69
CA ARG A 107 -1.04 -21.27 -1.43
C ARG A 107 -1.89 -22.37 -0.81
N GLU A 108 -1.95 -22.48 0.51
CA GLU A 108 -2.83 -23.43 1.20
C GLU A 108 -4.31 -23.14 0.93
N MET A 109 -4.70 -21.86 0.90
CA MET A 109 -6.08 -21.45 0.59
C MET A 109 -6.45 -21.65 -0.89
N LEU A 110 -5.53 -21.38 -1.82
CA LEU A 110 -5.79 -21.50 -3.27
C LEU A 110 -5.74 -22.94 -3.78
N ARG A 111 -4.99 -23.83 -3.12
CA ARG A 111 -4.86 -25.24 -3.52
C ARG A 111 -6.21 -25.96 -3.71
N PRO A 112 -7.18 -25.92 -2.78
CA PRO A 112 -8.47 -26.60 -2.98
C PRO A 112 -9.29 -26.01 -4.13
N MET A 113 -9.30 -24.69 -4.30
CA MET A 113 -10.06 -24.03 -5.37
C MET A 113 -9.49 -24.37 -6.76
N LEU A 114 -8.17 -24.40 -6.89
CA LEU A 114 -7.51 -24.79 -8.13
C LEU A 114 -7.71 -26.28 -8.44
N ALA A 115 -7.72 -27.15 -7.44
CA ALA A 115 -7.98 -28.57 -7.63
C ALA A 115 -9.39 -28.82 -8.19
N GLU A 116 -10.42 -28.24 -7.57
CA GLU A 116 -11.81 -28.37 -8.03
C GLU A 116 -12.00 -27.81 -9.45
N TRP A 117 -11.37 -26.67 -9.74
CA TRP A 117 -11.41 -26.08 -11.07
C TRP A 117 -10.73 -27.00 -12.11
N LEU A 118 -9.57 -27.56 -11.79
CA LEU A 118 -8.87 -28.49 -12.68
C LEU A 118 -9.69 -29.76 -12.91
N ASP A 119 -10.28 -30.34 -11.88
CA ASP A 119 -11.12 -31.54 -12.01
C ASP A 119 -12.32 -31.30 -12.95
N THR A 120 -12.89 -30.10 -12.92
CA THR A 120 -14.05 -29.74 -13.74
C THR A 120 -13.67 -29.39 -15.19
N ASN A 121 -12.56 -28.67 -15.40
CA ASN A 121 -12.25 -28.04 -16.69
C ASN A 121 -11.20 -28.79 -17.52
N LEU A 122 -10.28 -29.51 -16.86
CA LEU A 122 -9.16 -30.18 -17.51
C LEU A 122 -9.60 -31.33 -18.45
N PRO A 123 -10.58 -32.19 -18.11
CA PRO A 123 -11.00 -33.28 -18.98
C PRO A 123 -11.42 -32.80 -20.38
N GLY A 124 -12.27 -31.77 -20.45
CA GLY A 124 -12.76 -31.23 -21.72
C GLY A 124 -11.67 -30.54 -22.55
N MET A 125 -10.66 -29.93 -21.91
CA MET A 125 -9.51 -29.37 -22.60
C MET A 125 -8.63 -30.47 -23.22
N VAL A 126 -8.38 -31.53 -22.46
CA VAL A 126 -7.57 -32.66 -22.92
C VAL A 126 -8.25 -33.40 -24.06
N GLU A 127 -9.55 -33.66 -24.00
CA GLU A 127 -10.29 -34.33 -25.07
C GLU A 127 -10.17 -33.60 -26.41
N LYS A 128 -10.34 -32.27 -26.40
CA LYS A 128 -10.20 -31.44 -27.62
C LYS A 128 -8.78 -31.51 -28.18
N MET A 129 -7.77 -31.48 -27.31
CA MET A 129 -6.36 -31.54 -27.70
C MET A 129 -6.00 -32.92 -28.26
N VAL A 130 -6.51 -33.99 -27.66
CA VAL A 130 -6.34 -35.37 -28.13
C VAL A 130 -7.07 -35.59 -29.46
N GLN A 131 -8.29 -35.10 -29.62
CA GLN A 131 -9.02 -35.19 -30.90
C GLN A 131 -8.26 -34.49 -32.03
N ALA A 132 -7.73 -33.29 -31.78
CA ALA A 132 -6.90 -32.57 -32.74
C ALA A 132 -5.64 -33.37 -33.09
N GLU A 133 -4.99 -33.98 -32.10
CA GLU A 133 -3.78 -34.78 -32.31
C GLU A 133 -4.04 -36.08 -33.08
N ILE A 134 -5.15 -36.77 -32.81
CA ILE A 134 -5.57 -37.97 -33.57
C ILE A 134 -5.89 -37.58 -35.02
N ALA A 135 -6.66 -36.51 -35.24
CA ALA A 135 -6.99 -36.04 -36.59
C ALA A 135 -5.72 -35.71 -37.40
N ARG A 136 -4.74 -35.07 -36.76
CA ARG A 136 -3.44 -34.74 -37.36
C ARG A 136 -2.64 -36.00 -37.74
N ILE A 137 -2.59 -37.01 -36.87
CA ILE A 137 -1.87 -38.26 -37.14
C ILE A 137 -2.59 -39.09 -38.20
N ALA A 138 -3.91 -39.18 -38.15
CA ALA A 138 -4.72 -39.90 -39.12
C ALA A 138 -4.62 -39.29 -40.52
N GLY A 139 -4.68 -37.95 -40.63
CA GLY A 139 -4.52 -37.24 -41.90
C GLY A 139 -3.11 -37.32 -42.51
N LYS A 140 -2.09 -37.68 -41.72
CA LYS A 140 -0.72 -37.89 -42.21
C LYS A 140 -0.43 -39.33 -42.64
N ARG A 141 -1.34 -40.27 -42.36
CA ARG A 141 -1.21 -41.70 -42.71
C ARG A 141 -2.08 -42.12 -43.91
N GLY A 142 -2.84 -41.20 -44.49
CA GLY A 142 -3.61 -41.36 -45.73
C GLY A 142 -2.94 -40.69 -46.92
#